data_AF-A0A4V6NA89-F1
#
_entry.id   AF-A0A4V6NA89-F1
#
_cell.length_a   1.000
_cell.length_b   1.000
_cell.length_c   1.000
_cell.angle_alpha   90.00
_cell.angle_beta   90.00
_cell.angle_gamma   90.00
#
_symmetry.space_group_name_H-M   'P 1'
#
loop_
_entity.id
_entity.type
_entity.pdbx_description
1 polymer ?
#
loop_
_entity_poly.entity_id
_entity_poly.type
_entity_poly.pdbx_seq_one_letter_code
_entity_poly.pdbx_strand_id
1 'polypeptide(L)'
;MKFKDFPLNVRLRLVCGFFIRIVGSAIFPFMALYFSEELGKIAAGIIMTSFVVVGYVTGLFGGYFSDRFNRKHVLQIGQIVQILCFLGMTVAIHPSNNWAFAVAVLYFGHAVANGLNYPALEAIVIDSMEESNRKAIYVYDYWLVNLAIAGGVMLGGAFYRDYRFGLFVGMTLVLTITTLVLQRFLVDSYKGNRSTSANPLVGVYQNYRIALSDRRWMLFVLGSMLVFSTEFHMANYIGVHLAESFTERSIVGVPFDGVRMMAFMQLENTLLVVAITFAVTAFVKRYREKYIFFIGLSLYVTAYAAITSMNSFITLAVLAIVFTIGELLYSPIRQVKQIDLIDPTRRASYLAFGGLTFHGAKLVAAAGIVVGAFIGPVFMSGYMFLFGALGGYLYYISLYKMEPARQLAA
;
A
#
# COMPACT_ATOMS: atom_id res chain seq x y z
N MET A 1 20.67 13.12 -16.05
CA MET A 1 19.59 13.24 -17.03
C MET A 1 18.50 14.13 -16.48
N LYS A 2 17.90 14.97 -17.31
CA LYS A 2 16.75 15.80 -16.94
C LYS A 2 15.47 15.04 -17.27
N PHE A 3 14.39 15.31 -16.54
CA PHE A 3 13.08 14.66 -16.76
C PHE A 3 12.60 14.70 -18.22
N LYS A 4 12.92 15.78 -18.96
CA LYS A 4 12.54 15.96 -20.36
C LYS A 4 13.16 14.92 -21.30
N ASP A 5 14.30 14.35 -20.91
CA ASP A 5 15.08 13.40 -21.70
C ASP A 5 14.51 11.98 -21.62
N PHE A 6 13.55 11.72 -20.73
CA PHE A 6 12.94 10.39 -20.61
C PHE A 6 11.98 10.09 -21.77
N PRO A 7 11.86 8.81 -22.17
CA PRO A 7 10.89 8.36 -23.16
C PRO A 7 9.46 8.82 -22.82
N LEU A 8 8.63 9.05 -23.85
CA LEU A 8 7.27 9.58 -23.67
C LEU A 8 6.45 8.76 -22.67
N ASN A 9 6.40 7.45 -22.82
CA ASN A 9 5.64 6.56 -21.93
C ASN A 9 6.12 6.64 -20.48
N VAL A 10 7.43 6.79 -20.25
CA VAL A 10 8.01 6.97 -18.91
C VAL A 10 7.55 8.31 -18.31
N ARG A 11 7.64 9.41 -19.07
CA ARG A 11 7.17 10.73 -18.62
C ARG A 11 5.68 10.72 -18.29
N LEU A 12 4.86 10.09 -19.14
CA LEU A 12 3.43 9.90 -18.90
C LEU A 12 3.19 9.09 -17.63
N ARG A 13 3.87 7.96 -17.44
CA ARG A 13 3.73 7.14 -16.22
C ARG A 13 4.13 7.89 -14.95
N LEU A 14 5.14 8.74 -14.99
CA LEU A 14 5.57 9.53 -13.84
C LEU A 14 4.52 10.61 -13.50
N VAL A 15 4.09 11.40 -14.48
CA VAL A 15 3.13 12.50 -14.26
C VAL A 15 1.73 11.99 -13.97
N CYS A 16 1.20 11.11 -14.82
CA CYS A 16 -0.12 10.54 -14.61
C CYS A 16 -0.16 9.64 -13.38
N GLY A 17 0.93 8.89 -13.12
CA GLY A 17 1.06 8.08 -11.91
C GLY A 17 1.02 8.92 -10.63
N PHE A 18 1.61 10.12 -10.63
CA PHE A 18 1.51 11.07 -9.52
C PHE A 18 0.05 11.44 -9.22
N PHE A 19 -0.72 11.87 -10.22
CA PHE A 19 -2.13 12.25 -10.03
C PHE A 19 -3.03 11.06 -9.66
N ILE A 20 -2.84 9.90 -10.27
CA ILE A 20 -3.57 8.67 -9.91
C ILE A 20 -3.28 8.28 -8.45
N ARG A 21 -2.05 8.46 -7.97
CA ARG A 21 -1.68 8.19 -6.57
C ARG A 21 -2.27 9.22 -5.60
N ILE A 22 -2.38 10.49 -6.00
CA ILE A 22 -3.14 11.49 -5.22
C ILE A 22 -4.59 11.03 -5.06
N VAL A 23 -5.26 10.66 -6.15
CA VAL A 23 -6.64 10.15 -6.13
C VAL A 23 -6.78 8.96 -5.18
N GLY A 24 -5.90 7.96 -5.32
CA GLY A 24 -5.94 6.76 -4.48
C GLY A 24 -5.71 7.07 -3.00
N SER A 25 -4.76 7.94 -2.69
CA SER A 25 -4.37 8.26 -1.30
C SER A 25 -5.31 9.26 -0.63
N ALA A 26 -6.07 10.05 -1.41
CA ALA A 26 -7.09 10.95 -0.89
C ALA A 26 -8.40 10.26 -0.51
N ILE A 27 -8.65 9.07 -1.06
CA ILE A 27 -9.95 8.40 -0.93
C ILE A 27 -9.83 7.08 -0.18
N PHE A 28 -8.96 6.17 -0.66
CA PHE A 28 -8.96 4.78 -0.18
C PHE A 28 -8.58 4.60 1.29
N PRO A 29 -7.69 5.41 1.89
CA PRO A 29 -7.45 5.35 3.33
C PRO A 29 -8.67 5.66 4.19
N PHE A 30 -9.69 6.33 3.63
CA PHE A 30 -10.89 6.76 4.35
C PHE A 30 -12.11 5.88 4.04
N MET A 31 -11.99 4.87 3.16
CA MET A 31 -13.11 3.99 2.81
C MET A 31 -13.52 3.05 3.95
N ALA A 32 -12.56 2.62 4.78
CA ALA A 32 -12.86 1.86 6.00
C ALA A 32 -13.75 2.68 6.94
N LEU A 33 -13.43 3.97 7.08
CA LEU A 33 -14.24 4.91 7.85
C LEU A 33 -15.63 5.09 7.23
N TYR A 34 -15.71 5.36 5.92
CA TYR A 34 -16.98 5.52 5.21
C TYR A 34 -17.92 4.34 5.42
N PHE A 35 -17.45 3.11 5.15
CA PHE A 35 -18.29 1.93 5.33
C PHE A 35 -18.62 1.65 6.80
N SER A 36 -17.75 2.05 7.74
CA SER A 36 -18.03 1.90 9.16
C SER A 36 -19.14 2.84 9.62
N GLU A 37 -19.12 4.09 9.15
CA GLU A 37 -20.17 5.09 9.42
C GLU A 37 -21.52 4.68 8.82
N GLU A 38 -21.53 4.18 7.59
CA GLU A 38 -22.76 3.94 6.84
C GLU A 38 -23.35 2.53 7.01
N LEU A 39 -22.51 1.50 7.15
CA LEU A 39 -22.91 0.10 7.16
C LEU A 39 -22.50 -0.64 8.44
N GLY A 40 -21.76 0.02 9.34
CA GLY A 40 -21.21 -0.56 10.56
C GLY A 40 -19.87 -1.28 10.37
N LYS A 41 -19.11 -1.41 11.46
CA LYS A 41 -17.74 -1.95 11.50
C LYS A 41 -17.60 -3.34 10.88
N ILE A 42 -18.55 -4.24 11.14
CA ILE A 42 -18.49 -5.62 10.63
C ILE A 42 -18.59 -5.62 9.10
N ALA A 43 -19.57 -4.89 8.54
CA ALA A 43 -19.71 -4.77 7.10
C ALA A 43 -18.50 -4.08 6.46
N ALA A 44 -18.00 -3.00 7.08
CA ALA A 44 -16.79 -2.31 6.63
C ALA A 44 -15.58 -3.26 6.56
N GLY A 45 -15.34 -4.03 7.63
CA GLY A 45 -14.25 -5.00 7.66
C GLY A 45 -14.38 -6.09 6.59
N ILE A 46 -15.59 -6.61 6.34
CA ILE A 46 -15.85 -7.58 5.27
C ILE A 46 -15.60 -6.95 3.89
N ILE A 47 -16.07 -5.73 3.65
CA ILE A 47 -15.89 -5.02 2.38
C ILE A 47 -14.40 -4.76 2.12
N MET A 48 -13.68 -4.22 3.12
CA MET A 48 -12.24 -3.93 3.00
C MET A 48 -11.43 -5.21 2.78
N THR A 49 -11.75 -6.29 3.49
CA THR A 49 -11.11 -7.60 3.32
C THR A 49 -11.37 -8.15 1.91
N SER A 50 -12.62 -8.11 1.46
CA SER A 50 -13.00 -8.58 0.12
C SER A 50 -12.34 -7.75 -0.98
N PHE A 51 -12.18 -6.43 -0.79
CA PHE A 51 -11.53 -5.55 -1.75
C PHE A 51 -10.07 -5.96 -1.98
N VAL A 52 -9.34 -6.28 -0.90
CA VAL A 52 -7.96 -6.77 -0.99
C VAL A 52 -7.88 -8.09 -1.75
N VAL A 53 -8.79 -9.03 -1.47
CA VAL A 53 -8.85 -10.34 -2.14
C VAL A 53 -9.17 -10.18 -3.63
N VAL A 54 -10.20 -9.41 -3.97
CA VAL A 54 -10.61 -9.16 -5.36
C VAL A 54 -9.48 -8.48 -6.13
N GLY A 55 -8.84 -7.45 -5.57
CA GLY A 55 -7.72 -6.76 -6.21
C GLY A 55 -6.52 -7.67 -6.45
N TYR A 56 -6.19 -8.56 -5.49
CA TYR A 56 -5.12 -9.53 -5.67
C TYR A 56 -5.43 -10.56 -6.76
N VAL A 57 -6.61 -11.20 -6.70
CA VAL A 57 -7.03 -12.22 -7.67
C VAL A 57 -7.06 -11.62 -9.08
N THR A 58 -7.66 -10.45 -9.25
CA THR A 58 -7.75 -9.78 -10.54
C THR A 58 -6.40 -9.29 -11.05
N GLY A 59 -5.46 -8.92 -10.18
CA GLY A 59 -4.08 -8.63 -10.53
C GLY A 59 -3.35 -9.82 -11.19
N LEU A 60 -3.54 -11.03 -10.66
CA LEU A 60 -2.98 -12.25 -11.25
C LEU A 60 -3.49 -12.49 -12.68
N PHE A 61 -4.79 -12.28 -12.89
CA PHE A 61 -5.39 -12.40 -14.23
C PHE A 61 -5.00 -11.23 -15.14
N GLY A 62 -4.82 -10.01 -14.60
CA GLY A 62 -4.41 -8.82 -15.34
C GLY A 62 -3.06 -9.01 -16.03
N GLY A 63 -2.07 -9.60 -15.33
CA GLY A 63 -0.79 -9.97 -15.93
C GLY A 63 -0.96 -10.90 -17.12
N TYR A 64 -1.74 -11.97 -16.95
CA TYR A 64 -2.03 -12.93 -18.02
C TYR A 64 -2.72 -12.30 -19.23
N PHE A 65 -3.73 -11.46 -19.01
CA PHE A 65 -4.39 -10.74 -20.10
C PHE A 65 -3.44 -9.79 -20.82
N SER A 66 -2.56 -9.12 -20.08
CA SER A 66 -1.58 -8.18 -20.65
C SER A 66 -0.52 -8.85 -21.53
N ASP A 67 -0.20 -10.12 -21.30
CA ASP A 67 0.78 -10.83 -22.14
C ASP A 67 0.16 -11.41 -23.41
N ARG A 68 -1.13 -11.79 -23.36
CA ARG A 68 -1.84 -12.44 -24.48
C ARG A 68 -2.50 -11.46 -25.43
N PHE A 69 -3.05 -10.38 -24.89
CA PHE A 69 -3.78 -9.36 -25.65
C PHE A 69 -2.91 -8.11 -25.83
N ASN A 70 -3.36 -7.19 -26.69
CA ASN A 70 -2.69 -5.90 -26.80
C ASN A 70 -2.83 -5.13 -25.47
N ARG A 71 -1.70 -4.78 -24.84
CA ARG A 71 -1.66 -4.21 -23.49
C ARG A 71 -2.39 -2.88 -23.42
N LYS A 72 -2.25 -2.04 -24.46
CA LYS A 72 -2.99 -0.77 -24.55
C LYS A 72 -4.51 -0.97 -24.56
N HIS A 73 -5.05 -1.98 -25.24
CA HIS A 73 -6.49 -2.24 -25.22
C HIS A 73 -6.97 -2.71 -23.84
N VAL A 74 -6.22 -3.63 -23.20
CA VAL A 74 -6.52 -4.10 -21.83
C VAL A 74 -6.52 -2.91 -20.86
N LEU A 75 -5.50 -2.06 -20.94
CA LEU A 75 -5.37 -0.85 -20.14
C LEU A 75 -6.52 0.14 -20.39
N GLN A 76 -6.90 0.38 -21.64
CA GLN A 76 -8.00 1.29 -21.99
C GLN A 76 -9.34 0.83 -21.40
N ILE A 77 -9.65 -0.47 -21.53
CA ILE A 77 -10.90 -1.03 -20.97
C ILE A 77 -10.90 -0.88 -19.46
N GLY A 78 -9.83 -1.32 -18.78
CA GLY A 78 -9.76 -1.22 -17.33
C GLY A 78 -9.81 0.24 -16.86
N GLN A 79 -9.20 1.17 -17.57
CA GLN A 79 -9.27 2.60 -17.29
C GLN A 79 -10.68 3.18 -17.44
N ILE A 80 -11.43 2.79 -18.46
CA ILE A 80 -12.83 3.22 -18.63
C ILE A 80 -13.68 2.67 -17.48
N VAL A 81 -13.55 1.39 -17.15
CA VAL A 81 -14.25 0.78 -16.01
C VAL A 81 -13.89 1.51 -14.70
N GLN A 82 -12.61 1.87 -14.52
CA GLN A 82 -12.15 2.62 -13.37
C GLN A 82 -12.84 3.98 -13.25
N ILE A 83 -12.91 4.76 -14.34
CA ILE A 83 -13.63 6.05 -14.36
C ILE A 83 -15.11 5.84 -14.04
N LEU A 84 -15.77 4.88 -14.70
CA LEU A 84 -17.20 4.64 -14.50
C LEU A 84 -17.53 4.23 -13.07
N CYS A 85 -16.72 3.34 -12.47
CA CYS A 85 -16.87 2.95 -11.08
C CYS A 85 -16.67 4.16 -10.15
N PHE A 86 -15.63 4.97 -10.39
CA PHE A 86 -15.31 6.10 -9.53
C PHE A 86 -16.33 7.26 -9.65
N LEU A 87 -16.81 7.53 -10.87
CA LEU A 87 -17.91 8.45 -11.11
C LEU A 87 -19.20 7.95 -10.45
N GLY A 88 -19.50 6.65 -10.58
CA GLY A 88 -20.63 6.03 -9.90
C GLY A 88 -20.54 6.17 -8.38
N MET A 89 -19.35 5.98 -7.79
CA MET A 89 -19.15 6.18 -6.34
C MET A 89 -19.42 7.64 -5.96
N THR A 90 -18.98 8.59 -6.79
CA THR A 90 -19.25 10.02 -6.58
C THR A 90 -20.75 10.34 -6.63
N VAL A 91 -21.49 9.75 -7.55
CA VAL A 91 -22.96 9.92 -7.60
C VAL A 91 -23.64 9.27 -6.40
N ALA A 92 -23.19 8.06 -6.02
CA ALA A 92 -23.76 7.31 -4.91
C ALA A 92 -23.49 7.96 -3.54
N ILE A 93 -22.36 8.64 -3.38
CA ILE A 93 -21.99 9.35 -2.13
C ILE A 93 -22.62 10.74 -2.01
N HIS A 94 -23.39 11.19 -3.01
CA HIS A 94 -24.08 12.47 -2.94
C HIS A 94 -24.99 12.51 -1.70
N PRO A 95 -25.01 13.62 -0.93
CA PRO A 95 -25.73 13.69 0.35
C PRO A 95 -27.23 13.39 0.26
N SER A 96 -27.86 13.60 -0.90
CA SER A 96 -29.28 13.29 -1.12
C SER A 96 -29.60 11.80 -1.26
N ASN A 97 -28.62 10.99 -1.67
CA ASN A 97 -28.81 9.57 -2.01
C ASN A 97 -28.15 8.67 -0.98
N ASN A 98 -26.86 8.94 -0.71
CA ASN A 98 -25.96 8.17 0.16
C ASN A 98 -26.15 6.64 0.08
N TRP A 99 -26.01 6.08 -1.12
CA TRP A 99 -26.19 4.65 -1.38
C TRP A 99 -24.92 3.86 -1.06
N ALA A 100 -24.64 3.66 0.22
CA ALA A 100 -23.41 3.01 0.68
C ALA A 100 -23.19 1.61 0.09
N PHE A 101 -24.26 0.83 -0.14
CA PHE A 101 -24.14 -0.47 -0.82
C PHE A 101 -23.71 -0.32 -2.29
N ALA A 102 -24.23 0.68 -3.00
CA ALA A 102 -23.80 0.97 -4.38
C ALA A 102 -22.33 1.41 -4.41
N VAL A 103 -21.89 2.21 -3.44
CA VAL A 103 -20.46 2.57 -3.27
C VAL A 103 -19.62 1.31 -3.08
N ALA A 104 -20.04 0.34 -2.26
CA ALA A 104 -19.32 -0.92 -2.07
C ALA A 104 -19.19 -1.74 -3.38
N VAL A 105 -20.28 -1.89 -4.13
CA VAL A 105 -20.26 -2.60 -5.43
C VAL A 105 -19.31 -1.93 -6.43
N LEU A 106 -19.37 -0.61 -6.53
CA LEU A 106 -18.51 0.17 -7.43
C LEU A 106 -17.06 0.18 -6.96
N TYR A 107 -16.82 0.12 -5.64
CA TYR A 107 -15.50 -0.04 -5.05
C TYR A 107 -14.86 -1.38 -5.44
N PHE A 108 -15.64 -2.47 -5.45
CA PHE A 108 -15.17 -3.76 -6.00
C PHE A 108 -14.89 -3.68 -7.50
N GLY A 109 -15.77 -3.03 -8.28
CA GLY A 109 -15.53 -2.80 -9.71
C GLY A 109 -14.22 -2.04 -9.97
N HIS A 110 -13.93 -1.02 -9.14
CA HIS A 110 -12.65 -0.31 -9.16
C HIS A 110 -11.47 -1.24 -8.82
N ALA A 111 -11.60 -2.14 -7.85
CA ALA A 111 -10.57 -3.13 -7.52
C ALA A 111 -10.22 -4.02 -8.71
N VAL A 112 -11.24 -4.53 -9.40
CA VAL A 112 -11.11 -5.36 -10.61
C VAL A 112 -10.39 -4.58 -11.71
N ALA A 113 -10.85 -3.36 -11.98
CA ALA A 113 -10.25 -2.48 -12.99
C ALA A 113 -8.76 -2.20 -12.70
N ASN A 114 -8.43 -1.91 -11.44
CA ASN A 114 -7.06 -1.65 -11.03
C ASN A 114 -6.14 -2.89 -11.19
N GLY A 115 -6.67 -4.08 -10.89
CA GLY A 115 -5.95 -5.35 -11.11
C GLY A 115 -5.60 -5.61 -12.57
N LEU A 116 -6.44 -5.17 -13.51
CA LEU A 116 -6.15 -5.25 -14.95
C LEU A 116 -5.18 -4.16 -15.43
N ASN A 117 -5.35 -2.93 -14.92
CA ASN A 117 -4.59 -1.75 -15.38
C ASN A 117 -3.12 -1.82 -15.01
N TYR A 118 -2.81 -2.19 -13.76
CA TYR A 118 -1.47 -2.06 -13.22
C TYR A 118 -0.43 -2.91 -13.98
N PRO A 119 -0.64 -4.23 -14.22
CA PRO A 119 0.32 -5.05 -14.95
C PRO A 119 0.54 -4.57 -16.40
N ALA A 120 -0.53 -4.17 -17.09
CA ALA A 120 -0.45 -3.71 -18.47
C ALA A 120 0.35 -2.40 -18.59
N LEU A 121 0.10 -1.42 -17.71
CA LEU A 121 0.83 -0.16 -17.70
C LEU A 121 2.30 -0.35 -17.29
N GLU A 122 2.57 -1.19 -16.28
CA GLU A 122 3.92 -1.47 -15.83
C GLU A 122 4.77 -2.10 -16.95
N ALA A 123 4.20 -3.09 -17.67
CA ALA A 123 4.89 -3.73 -18.79
C ALA A 123 5.20 -2.75 -19.93
N ILE A 124 4.23 -1.91 -20.36
CA ILE A 124 4.45 -0.88 -21.39
C ILE A 124 5.59 0.07 -21.00
N VAL A 125 5.65 0.46 -19.72
CA VAL A 125 6.64 1.41 -19.23
C VAL A 125 8.02 0.76 -19.17
N ILE A 126 8.13 -0.47 -18.64
CA ILE A 126 9.38 -1.22 -18.57
C ILE A 126 9.98 -1.42 -19.96
N ASP A 127 9.16 -1.81 -20.94
CA ASP A 127 9.59 -1.97 -22.34
C ASP A 127 10.04 -0.66 -22.99
N SER A 128 9.60 0.48 -22.43
CA SER A 128 10.00 1.81 -22.87
C SER A 128 11.25 2.34 -22.14
N MET A 129 11.80 1.64 -21.13
CA MET A 129 12.96 2.10 -20.37
C MET A 129 14.28 1.61 -20.97
N GLU A 130 15.18 2.54 -21.27
CA GLU A 130 16.59 2.24 -21.53
C GLU A 130 17.33 1.89 -20.23
N GLU A 131 18.23 0.92 -20.29
CA GLU A 131 18.95 0.42 -19.10
C GLU A 131 19.75 1.51 -18.38
N SER A 132 20.39 2.40 -19.14
CA SER A 132 21.17 3.54 -18.64
C SER A 132 20.34 4.51 -17.78
N ASN A 133 19.02 4.57 -18.03
CA ASN A 133 18.15 5.59 -17.46
C ASN A 133 17.34 5.06 -16.27
N ARG A 134 17.24 3.72 -16.11
CA ARG A 134 16.42 3.06 -15.08
C ARG A 134 16.65 3.62 -13.68
N LYS A 135 17.91 3.77 -13.27
CA LYS A 135 18.25 4.29 -11.93
C LYS A 135 17.68 5.70 -11.71
N ALA A 136 17.82 6.59 -12.69
CA ALA A 136 17.27 7.94 -12.59
C ALA A 136 15.74 7.91 -12.55
N ILE A 137 15.11 7.11 -13.40
CA ILE A 137 13.64 6.96 -13.45
C ILE A 137 13.10 6.48 -12.10
N TYR A 138 13.72 5.46 -11.49
CA TYR A 138 13.30 4.96 -10.17
C TYR A 138 13.45 5.99 -9.05
N VAL A 139 14.48 6.83 -9.10
CA VAL A 139 14.62 7.96 -8.16
C VAL A 139 13.48 8.96 -8.33
N TYR A 140 13.13 9.34 -9.57
CA TYR A 140 12.00 10.23 -9.84
C TYR A 140 10.66 9.62 -9.40
N ASP A 141 10.40 8.34 -9.73
CA ASP A 141 9.18 7.65 -9.30
C ASP A 141 9.11 7.66 -7.77
N TYR A 142 10.18 7.30 -7.05
CA TYR A 142 10.20 7.33 -5.59
C TYR A 142 9.78 8.69 -5.00
N TRP A 143 10.35 9.79 -5.48
CA TRP A 143 9.98 11.13 -4.99
C TRP A 143 8.54 11.50 -5.29
N LEU A 144 8.08 11.23 -6.52
CA LEU A 144 6.70 11.52 -6.93
C LEU A 144 5.70 10.67 -6.15
N VAL A 145 6.02 9.41 -5.86
CA VAL A 145 5.19 8.52 -5.06
C VAL A 145 4.96 9.07 -3.67
N ASN A 146 6.04 9.41 -2.95
CA ASN A 146 5.93 9.90 -1.58
C ASN A 146 5.18 11.24 -1.52
N LEU A 147 5.46 12.15 -2.45
CA LEU A 147 4.77 13.43 -2.53
C LEU A 147 3.27 13.28 -2.86
N ALA A 148 2.92 12.37 -3.78
CA ALA A 148 1.53 12.08 -4.13
C ALA A 148 0.75 11.46 -2.96
N ILE A 149 1.37 10.55 -2.21
CA ILE A 149 0.74 9.93 -1.04
C ILE A 149 0.49 10.99 0.03
N ALA A 150 1.50 11.78 0.40
CA ALA A 150 1.36 12.85 1.38
C ALA A 150 0.30 13.87 0.97
N GLY A 151 0.36 14.37 -0.27
CA GLY A 151 -0.63 15.31 -0.80
C GLY A 151 -2.05 14.73 -0.83
N GLY A 152 -2.20 13.47 -1.25
CA GLY A 152 -3.49 12.78 -1.24
C GLY A 152 -4.05 12.61 0.16
N VAL A 153 -3.27 12.07 1.11
CA VAL A 153 -3.71 11.91 2.50
C VAL A 153 -4.09 13.23 3.15
N MET A 154 -3.36 14.32 2.85
CA MET A 154 -3.71 15.66 3.32
C MET A 154 -5.05 16.16 2.73
N LEU A 155 -5.27 15.97 1.42
CA LEU A 155 -6.55 16.31 0.79
C LEU A 155 -7.70 15.49 1.40
N GLY A 156 -7.51 14.20 1.60
CA GLY A 156 -8.47 13.34 2.27
C GLY A 156 -8.76 13.82 3.69
N GLY A 157 -7.73 14.02 4.51
CA GLY A 157 -7.89 14.50 5.90
C GLY A 157 -8.57 15.87 6.00
N ALA A 158 -8.30 16.77 5.06
CA ALA A 158 -8.88 18.11 5.06
C ALA A 158 -10.35 18.14 4.62
N PHE A 159 -10.71 17.36 3.60
CA PHE A 159 -12.02 17.46 2.94
C PHE A 159 -12.97 16.29 3.23
N TYR A 160 -12.52 15.16 3.76
CA TYR A 160 -13.34 13.95 3.91
C TYR A 160 -14.57 14.14 4.80
N ARG A 161 -14.45 14.86 5.92
CA ARG A 161 -15.54 15.05 6.88
C ARG A 161 -16.56 16.08 6.40
N ASP A 162 -16.09 17.27 6.06
CA ASP A 162 -16.96 18.43 5.80
C ASP A 162 -17.32 18.60 4.32
N TYR A 163 -16.51 18.07 3.41
CA TYR A 163 -16.62 18.28 1.96
C TYR A 163 -16.47 16.98 1.16
N ARG A 164 -16.93 15.85 1.74
CA ARG A 164 -16.77 14.49 1.18
C ARG A 164 -17.16 14.40 -0.30
N PHE A 165 -18.34 14.90 -0.64
CA PHE A 165 -18.84 14.88 -2.02
C PHE A 165 -17.95 15.71 -2.94
N GLY A 166 -17.55 16.92 -2.52
CA GLY A 166 -16.63 17.78 -3.28
C GLY A 166 -15.27 17.13 -3.52
N LEU A 167 -14.73 16.41 -2.52
CA LEU A 167 -13.51 15.62 -2.65
C LEU A 167 -13.66 14.54 -3.73
N PHE A 168 -14.74 13.75 -3.70
CA PHE A 168 -15.02 12.72 -4.69
C PHE A 168 -15.19 13.29 -6.11
N VAL A 169 -15.89 14.42 -6.26
CA VAL A 169 -16.01 15.13 -7.55
C VAL A 169 -14.64 15.57 -8.06
N GLY A 170 -13.83 16.23 -7.22
CA GLY A 170 -12.49 16.68 -7.59
C GLY A 170 -11.58 15.51 -8.00
N MET A 171 -11.59 14.43 -7.23
CA MET A 171 -10.78 13.24 -7.52
C MET A 171 -11.27 12.50 -8.78
N THR A 172 -12.59 12.50 -9.05
CA THR A 172 -13.15 11.96 -10.30
C THR A 172 -12.66 12.73 -11.51
N LEU A 173 -12.66 14.07 -11.44
CA LEU A 173 -12.16 14.93 -12.51
C LEU A 173 -10.67 14.67 -12.77
N VAL A 174 -9.84 14.64 -11.71
CA VAL A 174 -8.41 14.35 -11.81
C VAL A 174 -8.16 12.98 -12.42
N LEU A 175 -8.87 11.95 -11.96
CA LEU A 175 -8.76 10.59 -12.50
C LEU A 175 -9.15 10.53 -13.98
N THR A 176 -10.26 11.19 -14.35
CA THR A 176 -10.78 11.24 -15.71
C THR A 176 -9.78 11.94 -16.64
N ILE A 177 -9.33 13.15 -16.30
CA ILE A 177 -8.35 13.91 -17.09
C ILE A 177 -7.07 13.09 -17.26
N THR A 178 -6.54 12.55 -16.17
CA THR A 178 -5.29 11.78 -16.18
C THR A 178 -5.40 10.54 -17.06
N THR A 179 -6.54 9.85 -16.98
CA THR A 179 -6.83 8.68 -17.79
C THR A 179 -6.96 9.03 -19.27
N LEU A 180 -7.69 10.10 -19.62
CA LEU A 180 -7.80 10.55 -21.01
C LEU A 180 -6.44 10.93 -21.60
N VAL A 181 -5.58 11.58 -20.82
CA VAL A 181 -4.18 11.85 -21.20
C VAL A 181 -3.42 10.56 -21.49
N LEU A 182 -3.49 9.57 -20.59
CA LEU A 182 -2.85 8.26 -20.81
C LEU A 182 -3.40 7.58 -22.07
N GLN A 183 -4.71 7.50 -22.25
CA GLN A 183 -5.31 6.84 -23.41
C GLN A 183 -4.91 7.50 -24.74
N ARG A 184 -4.81 8.84 -24.74
CA ARG A 184 -4.50 9.62 -25.95
C ARG A 184 -3.04 9.57 -26.35
N PHE A 185 -2.12 9.62 -25.39
CA PHE A 185 -0.70 9.82 -25.63
C PHE A 185 0.18 8.59 -25.38
N LEU A 186 -0.29 7.59 -24.63
CA LEU A 186 0.46 6.35 -24.40
C LEU A 186 0.55 5.55 -25.71
N VAL A 187 1.77 5.13 -26.05
CA VAL A 187 2.05 4.36 -27.26
C VAL A 187 2.47 2.94 -26.85
N ASP A 188 1.87 1.94 -27.48
CA ASP A 188 2.23 0.53 -27.26
C ASP A 188 2.30 -0.17 -28.61
N SER A 189 3.47 -0.74 -28.91
CA SER A 189 3.74 -1.49 -30.14
C SER A 189 3.58 -3.01 -29.93
N TYR A 190 3.33 -3.46 -28.70
CA TYR A 190 3.18 -4.88 -28.38
C TYR A 190 1.84 -5.42 -28.88
N LYS A 191 1.89 -6.41 -29.77
CA LYS A 191 0.68 -6.98 -30.40
C LYS A 191 0.08 -8.18 -29.66
N GLY A 192 0.64 -8.54 -28.49
CA GLY A 192 0.25 -9.76 -27.76
C GLY A 192 0.89 -11.00 -28.36
N ASN A 193 1.23 -11.97 -27.51
CA ASN A 193 1.68 -13.29 -27.97
C ASN A 193 0.57 -14.32 -27.73
N ARG A 194 -0.12 -14.74 -28.80
CA ARG A 194 -1.20 -15.75 -28.69
C ARG A 194 -0.68 -17.16 -28.42
N SER A 195 0.63 -17.42 -28.50
CA SER A 195 1.20 -18.78 -28.30
C SER A 195 1.47 -19.14 -26.83
N THR A 196 1.31 -18.21 -25.88
CA THR A 196 1.37 -18.52 -24.45
C THR A 196 0.15 -19.35 -24.06
N SER A 197 0.24 -20.67 -24.20
CA SER A 197 -0.81 -21.66 -23.91
C SER A 197 -0.90 -22.04 -22.43
N ALA A 198 0.02 -21.55 -21.59
CA ALA A 198 0.05 -21.90 -20.18
C ALA A 198 -1.11 -21.22 -19.42
N ASN A 199 -1.88 -22.02 -18.69
CA ASN A 199 -2.90 -21.54 -17.75
C ASN A 199 -2.23 -20.59 -16.73
N PRO A 200 -2.77 -19.38 -16.49
CA PRO A 200 -2.18 -18.42 -15.55
C PRO A 200 -1.96 -19.01 -14.16
N LEU A 201 -2.88 -19.85 -13.71
CA LEU A 201 -2.80 -20.53 -12.42
C LEU A 201 -1.62 -21.49 -12.35
N VAL A 202 -1.24 -22.12 -13.47
CA VAL A 202 -0.09 -23.04 -13.52
C VAL A 202 1.22 -22.26 -13.39
N GLY A 203 1.36 -21.13 -14.09
CA GLY A 203 2.55 -20.27 -13.99
C GLY A 203 2.71 -19.65 -12.59
N VAL A 204 1.61 -19.19 -11.99
CA VAL A 204 1.59 -18.71 -10.60
C VAL A 204 1.97 -19.83 -9.64
N TYR A 205 1.35 -21.01 -9.78
CA TYR A 205 1.65 -22.18 -8.95
C TYR A 205 3.11 -22.59 -9.04
N GLN A 206 3.72 -22.62 -10.23
CA GLN A 206 5.13 -22.97 -10.40
C GLN A 206 6.07 -21.98 -9.69
N ASN A 207 5.83 -20.67 -9.87
CA ASN A 207 6.60 -19.63 -9.20
C ASN A 207 6.43 -19.69 -7.68
N TYR A 208 5.22 -19.92 -7.21
CA TYR A 208 4.91 -19.94 -5.78
C TYR A 208 5.41 -21.22 -5.12
N ARG A 209 5.34 -22.37 -5.78
CA ARG A 209 5.87 -23.64 -5.30
C ARG A 209 7.37 -23.56 -4.99
N ILE A 210 8.13 -22.88 -5.85
CA ILE A 210 9.57 -22.65 -5.62
C ILE A 210 9.76 -21.85 -4.33
N ALA A 211 9.09 -20.71 -4.19
CA ALA A 211 9.23 -19.85 -3.02
C ALA A 211 8.70 -20.50 -1.72
N LEU A 212 7.62 -21.27 -1.81
CA LEU A 212 7.02 -22.02 -0.70
C LEU A 212 7.90 -23.19 -0.24
N SER A 213 8.78 -23.70 -1.09
CA SER A 213 9.72 -24.76 -0.69
C SER A 213 10.85 -24.23 0.20
N ASP A 214 11.13 -22.93 0.18
CA ASP A 214 12.11 -22.30 1.06
C ASP A 214 11.45 -21.83 2.37
N ARG A 215 11.63 -22.63 3.42
CA ARG A 215 11.12 -22.33 4.76
C ARG A 215 11.68 -21.01 5.31
N ARG A 216 12.94 -20.69 5.04
CA ARG A 216 13.58 -19.46 5.54
C ARG A 216 12.94 -18.23 4.89
N TRP A 217 12.70 -18.29 3.59
CA TRP A 217 11.96 -17.27 2.84
C TRP A 217 10.51 -17.13 3.30
N MET A 218 9.79 -18.24 3.50
CA MET A 218 8.40 -18.20 3.98
C MET A 218 8.29 -17.52 5.35
N LEU A 219 9.18 -17.83 6.29
CA LEU A 219 9.20 -17.17 7.61
C LEU A 219 9.50 -15.68 7.48
N PHE A 220 10.37 -15.28 6.56
CA PHE A 220 10.62 -13.85 6.28
C PHE A 220 9.38 -13.15 5.74
N VAL A 221 8.68 -13.77 4.78
CA VAL A 221 7.45 -13.22 4.18
C VAL A 221 6.34 -13.12 5.22
N LEU A 222 6.08 -14.18 5.99
CA LEU A 222 5.09 -14.17 7.08
C LEU A 222 5.46 -13.14 8.16
N GLY A 223 6.74 -13.05 8.53
CA GLY A 223 7.22 -12.03 9.46
C GLY A 223 6.95 -10.61 8.93
N SER A 224 7.20 -10.40 7.64
CA SER A 224 6.91 -9.14 6.96
C SER A 224 5.42 -8.81 6.91
N MET A 225 4.58 -9.80 6.63
CA MET A 225 3.11 -9.63 6.61
C MET A 225 2.59 -9.14 7.96
N LEU A 226 3.05 -9.75 9.05
CA LEU A 226 2.60 -9.42 10.40
C LEU A 226 3.14 -8.07 10.90
N VAL A 227 4.37 -7.70 10.49
CA VAL A 227 4.94 -6.39 10.84
C VAL A 227 4.26 -5.28 10.05
N PHE A 228 4.11 -5.40 8.73
CA PHE A 228 3.45 -4.38 7.93
C PHE A 228 1.95 -4.28 8.18
N SER A 229 1.31 -5.35 8.66
CA SER A 229 -0.09 -5.23 9.07
C SER A 229 -0.21 -4.18 10.16
N THR A 230 0.80 -3.99 11.03
CA THR A 230 0.74 -2.99 12.09
C THR A 230 0.55 -1.57 11.57
N GLU A 231 1.29 -1.19 10.54
CA GLU A 231 1.13 0.09 9.84
C GLU A 231 -0.17 0.16 9.04
N PHE A 232 -0.55 -0.91 8.34
CA PHE A 232 -1.78 -0.89 7.54
C PHE A 232 -3.06 -0.81 8.38
N HIS A 233 -3.01 -1.07 9.69
CA HIS A 233 -4.13 -0.75 10.58
C HIS A 233 -4.39 0.76 10.69
N MET A 234 -3.41 1.63 10.36
CA MET A 234 -3.58 3.09 10.32
C MET A 234 -4.81 3.49 9.49
N ALA A 235 -4.91 2.97 8.27
CA ALA A 235 -6.03 3.22 7.35
C ALA A 235 -7.24 2.27 7.57
N ASN A 236 -7.19 1.41 8.58
CA ASN A 236 -8.26 0.46 8.92
C ASN A 236 -8.73 0.73 10.35
N TYR A 237 -8.50 -0.20 11.28
CA TYR A 237 -8.98 -0.07 12.66
C TYR A 237 -8.62 1.26 13.32
N ILE A 238 -7.36 1.72 13.22
CA ILE A 238 -6.90 2.95 13.89
C ILE A 238 -7.65 4.17 13.33
N GLY A 239 -7.79 4.27 12.00
CA GLY A 239 -8.53 5.36 11.37
C GLY A 239 -10.00 5.41 11.81
N VAL A 240 -10.67 4.25 11.87
CA VAL A 240 -12.05 4.13 12.39
C VAL A 240 -12.10 4.52 13.87
N HIS A 241 -11.19 3.99 14.69
CA HIS A 241 -11.16 4.27 16.13
C HIS A 241 -10.92 5.75 16.44
N LEU A 242 -9.97 6.39 15.75
CA LEU A 242 -9.69 7.81 15.92
C LEU A 242 -10.88 8.66 15.51
N ALA A 243 -11.55 8.35 14.39
CA ALA A 243 -12.73 9.09 13.98
C ALA A 243 -13.86 9.07 15.03
N GLU A 244 -13.98 7.98 15.79
CA GLU A 244 -15.03 7.83 16.81
C GLU A 244 -14.64 8.36 18.20
N SER A 245 -13.37 8.27 18.59
CA SER A 245 -12.95 8.42 19.99
C SER A 245 -11.92 9.52 20.24
N PHE A 246 -11.37 10.13 19.19
CA PHE A 246 -10.40 11.20 19.33
C PHE A 246 -11.04 12.43 19.97
N THR A 247 -10.37 12.99 20.98
CA THR A 247 -10.83 14.22 21.62
C THR A 247 -10.56 15.40 20.71
N GLU A 248 -11.60 15.90 20.04
CA GLU A 248 -11.52 17.04 19.14
C GLU A 248 -10.92 18.27 19.84
N ARG A 249 -10.11 19.03 19.10
CA ARG A 249 -9.52 20.29 19.56
C ARG A 249 -9.60 21.33 18.46
N SER A 250 -9.59 22.60 18.82
CA SER A 250 -9.39 23.67 17.85
C SER A 250 -7.90 23.97 17.71
N ILE A 251 -7.39 23.94 16.48
CA ILE A 251 -6.03 24.37 16.14
C ILE A 251 -6.17 25.55 15.18
N VAL A 252 -5.75 26.74 15.61
CA VAL A 252 -5.84 27.99 14.81
C VAL A 252 -7.27 28.24 14.29
N GLY A 253 -8.28 27.98 15.12
CA GLY A 253 -9.69 28.19 14.78
C GLY A 253 -10.31 27.11 13.87
N VAL A 254 -9.55 26.08 13.47
CA VAL A 254 -10.04 24.96 12.67
C VAL A 254 -10.28 23.74 13.59
N PRO A 255 -11.44 23.07 13.51
CA PRO A 255 -11.67 21.83 14.24
C PRO A 255 -10.69 20.76 13.76
N PHE A 256 -10.00 20.16 14.71
CA PHE A 256 -9.02 19.10 14.51
C PHE A 256 -9.53 17.82 15.15
N ASP A 257 -9.93 16.88 14.31
CA ASP A 257 -10.57 15.61 14.68
C ASP A 257 -9.65 14.41 14.45
N GLY A 258 -10.17 13.21 14.72
CA GLY A 258 -9.41 11.97 14.56
C GLY A 258 -8.98 11.69 13.13
N VAL A 259 -9.78 12.11 12.14
CA VAL A 259 -9.47 11.94 10.71
C VAL A 259 -8.28 12.82 10.33
N ARG A 260 -8.28 14.08 10.77
CA ARG A 260 -7.16 15.01 10.61
C ARG A 260 -5.94 14.57 11.41
N MET A 261 -6.12 13.95 12.58
CA MET A 261 -5.02 13.36 13.35
C MET A 261 -4.35 12.20 12.60
N MET A 262 -5.13 11.29 12.01
CA MET A 262 -4.61 10.21 11.17
C MET A 262 -3.83 10.74 9.97
N ALA A 263 -4.34 11.79 9.31
CA ALA A 263 -3.66 12.43 8.19
C ALA A 263 -2.37 13.15 8.63
N PHE A 264 -2.40 13.81 9.79
CA PHE A 264 -1.25 14.48 10.40
C PHE A 264 -0.13 13.49 10.71
N MET A 265 -0.41 12.35 11.34
CA MET A 265 0.63 11.35 11.65
C MET A 265 1.32 10.80 10.38
N GLN A 266 0.57 10.60 9.30
CA GLN A 266 1.14 10.16 8.01
C GLN A 266 1.98 11.25 7.35
N LEU A 267 1.55 12.51 7.42
CA LEU A 267 2.33 13.65 6.95
C LEU A 267 3.62 13.80 7.76
N GLU A 268 3.52 13.73 9.08
CA GLU A 268 4.64 13.79 10.00
C GLU A 268 5.67 12.70 9.69
N ASN A 269 5.23 11.44 9.54
CA ASN A 269 6.09 10.35 9.11
C ASN A 269 6.81 10.66 7.79
N THR A 270 6.08 11.11 6.77
CA THR A 270 6.66 11.43 5.45
C THR A 270 7.74 12.52 5.57
N LEU A 271 7.46 13.59 6.30
CA LEU A 271 8.40 14.71 6.48
C LEU A 271 9.63 14.27 7.27
N LEU A 272 9.45 13.49 8.34
CA LEU A 272 10.55 12.97 9.15
C LEU A 272 11.41 12.01 8.34
N VAL A 273 10.82 11.05 7.61
CA VAL A 273 11.58 10.16 6.73
C VAL A 273 12.46 10.97 5.79
N VAL A 274 11.92 11.97 5.09
CA VAL A 274 12.74 12.82 4.19
C VAL A 274 13.81 13.60 4.94
N ALA A 275 13.48 14.19 6.09
CA ALA A 275 14.39 15.07 6.83
C ALA A 275 15.56 14.32 7.49
N ILE A 276 15.30 13.16 8.09
CA ILE A 276 16.27 12.46 8.97
C ILE A 276 16.81 11.15 8.40
N THR A 277 16.38 10.67 7.22
CA THR A 277 16.90 9.41 6.61
C THR A 277 18.42 9.36 6.56
N PHE A 278 19.08 10.44 6.11
CA PHE A 278 20.55 10.47 5.99
C PHE A 278 21.25 10.40 7.36
N ALA A 279 20.72 11.12 8.35
CA ALA A 279 21.25 11.11 9.71
C ALA A 279 21.11 9.72 10.34
N VAL A 280 19.94 9.10 10.22
CA VAL A 280 19.71 7.74 10.74
C VAL A 280 20.59 6.73 10.01
N THR A 281 20.72 6.81 8.69
CA THR A 281 21.59 5.91 7.91
C THR A 281 23.06 6.00 8.37
N ALA A 282 23.56 7.20 8.67
CA ALA A 282 24.90 7.40 9.21
C ALA A 282 25.05 6.85 10.63
N PHE A 283 24.03 6.97 11.47
CA PHE A 283 23.99 6.42 12.82
C PHE A 283 23.97 4.88 12.80
N VAL A 284 23.16 4.27 11.94
CA VAL A 284 23.00 2.82 11.81
C VAL A 284 24.32 2.11 11.51
N LYS A 285 25.20 2.73 10.72
CA LYS A 285 26.52 2.15 10.37
C LYS A 285 27.47 1.99 11.56
N ARG A 286 27.19 2.63 12.71
CA ARG A 286 28.09 2.61 13.88
C ARG A 286 27.85 1.44 14.83
N TYR A 287 26.72 0.73 14.70
CA TYR A 287 26.39 -0.37 15.61
C TYR A 287 26.16 -1.67 14.85
N ARG A 288 26.09 -2.77 15.61
CA ARG A 288 25.81 -4.10 15.09
C ARG A 288 24.39 -4.17 14.51
N GLU A 289 24.30 -4.48 13.22
CA GLU A 289 23.07 -4.54 12.43
C GLU A 289 21.92 -5.28 13.12
N LYS A 290 22.19 -6.46 13.69
CA LYS A 290 21.18 -7.28 14.39
C LYS A 290 20.47 -6.51 15.52
N TYR A 291 21.21 -5.73 16.31
CA TYR A 291 20.61 -5.02 17.45
C TYR A 291 19.80 -3.81 16.99
N ILE A 292 20.33 -3.03 16.04
CA ILE A 292 19.58 -1.92 15.45
C ILE A 292 18.27 -2.41 14.84
N PHE A 293 18.32 -3.52 14.10
CA PHE A 293 17.15 -4.10 13.46
C PHE A 293 16.02 -4.37 14.47
N PHE A 294 16.34 -5.06 15.58
CA PHE A 294 15.33 -5.38 16.59
C PHE A 294 14.93 -4.20 17.45
N ILE A 295 15.83 -3.25 17.74
CA ILE A 295 15.47 -1.99 18.42
C ILE A 295 14.46 -1.22 17.56
N GLY A 296 14.77 -1.03 16.27
CA GLY A 296 13.89 -0.35 15.33
C GLY A 296 12.53 -1.03 15.21
N LEU A 297 12.54 -2.37 15.10
CA LEU A 297 11.32 -3.15 15.01
C LEU A 297 10.47 -3.07 16.29
N SER A 298 11.09 -3.11 17.47
CA SER A 298 10.40 -2.94 18.75
C SER A 298 9.77 -1.55 18.87
N LEU A 299 10.49 -0.47 18.51
CA LEU A 299 9.95 0.88 18.51
C LEU A 299 8.73 1.00 17.57
N TYR A 300 8.85 0.47 16.36
CA TYR A 300 7.78 0.48 15.36
C TYR A 300 6.53 -0.28 15.85
N VAL A 301 6.70 -1.54 16.28
CA VAL A 301 5.58 -2.38 16.73
C VAL A 301 4.91 -1.84 17.99
N THR A 302 5.70 -1.40 18.98
CA THR A 302 5.14 -0.87 20.23
C THR A 302 4.42 0.46 20.02
N ALA A 303 4.92 1.32 19.15
CA ALA A 303 4.26 2.58 18.82
C ALA A 303 2.91 2.34 18.11
N TYR A 304 2.88 1.51 17.07
CA TYR A 304 1.61 1.16 16.41
C TYR A 304 0.63 0.46 17.34
N ALA A 305 1.11 -0.46 18.19
CA ALA A 305 0.28 -1.09 19.21
C ALA A 305 -0.31 -0.06 20.18
N ALA A 306 0.48 0.89 20.67
CA ALA A 306 -0.01 1.94 21.57
C ALA A 306 -1.01 2.87 20.89
N ILE A 307 -0.78 3.28 19.63
CA ILE A 307 -1.68 4.19 18.87
C ILE A 307 -3.13 3.68 18.83
N THR A 308 -3.34 2.37 18.84
CA THR A 308 -4.68 1.75 18.71
C THR A 308 -5.66 2.07 19.82
N SER A 309 -5.19 2.52 20.99
CA SER A 309 -6.04 2.86 22.14
C SER A 309 -5.85 4.29 22.64
N MET A 310 -4.96 5.06 22.02
CA MET A 310 -4.64 6.43 22.43
C MET A 310 -5.49 7.43 21.67
N ASN A 311 -5.95 8.48 22.35
CA ASN A 311 -6.83 9.52 21.79
C ASN A 311 -6.29 10.95 21.99
N SER A 312 -5.12 11.10 22.61
CA SER A 312 -4.50 12.42 22.83
C SER A 312 -3.57 12.80 21.68
N PHE A 313 -3.76 14.00 21.13
CA PHE A 313 -2.91 14.62 20.10
C PHE A 313 -1.42 14.51 20.40
N ILE A 314 -0.97 14.95 21.60
CA ILE A 314 0.45 14.96 21.95
C ILE A 314 1.00 13.53 21.99
N THR A 315 0.26 12.61 22.62
CA THR A 315 0.65 11.20 22.72
C THR A 315 0.77 10.57 21.33
N LEU A 316 -0.23 10.79 20.47
CA LEU A 316 -0.26 10.24 19.12
C LEU A 316 0.84 10.84 18.23
N ALA A 317 1.11 12.15 18.33
CA ALA A 317 2.22 12.79 17.61
C ALA A 317 3.58 12.23 18.07
N VAL A 318 3.80 12.09 19.38
CA VAL A 318 5.03 11.47 19.89
C VAL A 318 5.18 10.02 19.43
N LEU A 319 4.10 9.23 19.48
CA LEU A 319 4.11 7.86 18.98
C LEU A 319 4.38 7.81 17.46
N ALA A 320 3.95 8.83 16.71
CA ALA A 320 4.26 8.96 15.29
C ALA A 320 5.74 9.16 15.00
N ILE A 321 6.40 10.02 15.78
CA ILE A 321 7.87 10.13 15.78
C ILE A 321 8.52 8.78 16.10
N VAL A 322 8.04 8.09 17.14
CA VAL A 322 8.61 6.81 17.59
C VAL A 322 8.50 5.74 16.51
N PHE A 323 7.33 5.53 15.88
CA PHE A 323 7.22 4.53 14.82
C PHE A 323 8.08 4.93 13.61
N THR A 324 8.21 6.22 13.31
CA THR A 324 9.03 6.69 12.18
C THR A 324 10.52 6.43 12.41
N ILE A 325 11.02 6.70 13.61
CA ILE A 325 12.39 6.34 13.99
C ILE A 325 12.58 4.82 13.90
N GLY A 326 11.62 4.05 14.42
CA GLY A 326 11.62 2.60 14.31
C GLY A 326 11.76 2.12 12.87
N GLU A 327 10.93 2.64 11.98
CA GLU A 327 10.92 2.37 10.54
C GLU A 327 12.28 2.66 9.88
N LEU A 328 12.86 3.84 10.15
CA LEU A 328 14.15 4.25 9.60
C LEU A 328 15.31 3.37 10.06
N LEU A 329 15.20 2.75 11.24
CA LEU A 329 16.20 1.83 11.77
C LEU A 329 16.08 0.42 11.17
N TYR A 330 14.88 -0.16 11.12
CA TYR A 330 14.71 -1.56 10.71
C TYR A 330 14.56 -1.74 9.19
N SER A 331 13.91 -0.80 8.49
CA SER A 331 13.50 -0.99 7.10
C SER A 331 14.67 -1.12 6.10
N PRO A 332 15.79 -0.38 6.20
CA PRO A 332 16.90 -0.54 5.24
C PRO A 332 17.59 -1.90 5.40
N ILE A 333 17.78 -2.34 6.66
CA ILE A 333 18.35 -3.63 6.99
C ILE A 333 17.44 -4.76 6.46
N ARG A 334 16.12 -4.64 6.66
CA ARG A 334 15.12 -5.59 6.14
C ARG A 334 15.24 -5.75 4.63
N GLN A 335 15.38 -4.64 3.89
CA GLN A 335 15.47 -4.65 2.43
C GLN A 335 16.74 -5.34 1.93
N VAL A 336 17.88 -5.08 2.57
CA VAL A 336 19.14 -5.76 2.23
C VAL A 336 19.03 -7.26 2.52
N LYS A 337 18.57 -7.64 3.71
CA LYS A 337 18.37 -9.05 4.08
C LYS A 337 17.40 -9.79 3.18
N GLN A 338 16.36 -9.11 2.68
CA GLN A 338 15.44 -9.68 1.71
C GLN A 338 16.18 -10.10 0.43
N ILE A 339 17.12 -9.28 -0.04
CA ILE A 339 17.89 -9.58 -1.26
C ILE A 339 18.85 -10.76 -1.00
N ASP A 340 19.51 -10.77 0.16
CA ASP A 340 20.46 -11.83 0.55
C ASP A 340 19.79 -13.21 0.69
N LEU A 341 18.50 -13.25 1.03
CA LEU A 341 17.72 -14.47 1.16
C LEU A 341 17.33 -15.10 -0.18
N ILE A 342 17.27 -14.31 -1.26
CA ILE A 342 16.71 -14.76 -2.52
C ILE A 342 17.77 -15.51 -3.33
N ASP A 343 17.43 -16.70 -3.82
CA ASP A 343 18.24 -17.40 -4.82
C ASP A 343 18.36 -16.54 -6.10
N PRO A 344 19.59 -16.11 -6.50
CA PRO A 344 19.78 -15.31 -7.70
C PRO A 344 19.24 -15.97 -8.97
N THR A 345 19.25 -17.30 -9.05
CA THR A 345 18.77 -18.05 -10.23
C THR A 345 17.25 -18.12 -10.32
N ARG A 346 16.54 -17.89 -9.19
CA ARG A 346 15.07 -17.97 -9.08
C ARG A 346 14.46 -16.68 -8.57
N ARG A 347 15.17 -15.56 -8.74
CA ARG A 347 14.81 -14.25 -8.18
C ARG A 347 13.39 -13.81 -8.53
N ALA A 348 12.96 -14.04 -9.76
CA ALA A 348 11.61 -13.70 -10.22
C ALA A 348 10.52 -14.43 -9.41
N SER A 349 10.69 -15.73 -9.16
CA SER A 349 9.73 -16.54 -8.39
C SER A 349 9.64 -16.09 -6.93
N TYR A 350 10.78 -15.79 -6.31
CA TYR A 350 10.82 -15.26 -4.94
C TYR A 350 10.17 -13.88 -4.85
N LEU A 351 10.49 -12.96 -5.76
CA LEU A 351 9.89 -11.62 -5.78
C LEU A 351 8.38 -11.66 -6.05
N ALA A 352 7.92 -12.52 -6.96
CA ALA A 352 6.51 -12.71 -7.25
C ALA A 352 5.73 -13.22 -6.02
N PHE A 353 6.30 -14.17 -5.26
CA PHE A 353 5.73 -14.60 -3.99
C PHE A 353 5.84 -13.52 -2.92
N GLY A 354 6.96 -12.79 -2.88
CA GLY A 354 7.19 -11.67 -1.98
C GLY A 354 6.13 -10.58 -2.09
N GLY A 355 5.49 -10.43 -3.25
CA GLY A 355 4.32 -9.56 -3.44
C GLY A 355 3.15 -9.88 -2.49
N LEU A 356 2.97 -11.14 -2.07
CA LEU A 356 1.96 -11.53 -1.07
C LEU A 356 2.15 -10.82 0.27
N THR A 357 3.37 -10.39 0.58
CA THR A 357 3.69 -9.69 1.83
C THR A 357 2.72 -8.55 2.11
N PHE A 358 2.52 -7.66 1.13
CA PHE A 358 1.66 -6.50 1.29
C PHE A 358 0.18 -6.85 1.21
N HIS A 359 -0.21 -7.81 0.36
CA HIS A 359 -1.60 -8.25 0.27
C HIS A 359 -2.06 -8.92 1.58
N GLY A 360 -1.24 -9.79 2.15
CA GLY A 360 -1.52 -10.42 3.44
C GLY A 360 -1.53 -9.42 4.59
N ALA A 361 -0.59 -8.47 4.62
CA ALA A 361 -0.60 -7.40 5.61
C ALA A 361 -1.90 -6.58 5.56
N LYS A 362 -2.35 -6.19 4.35
CA LYS A 362 -3.62 -5.46 4.16
C LYS A 362 -4.82 -6.28 4.55
N LEU A 363 -4.81 -7.59 4.26
CA LEU A 363 -5.88 -8.51 4.64
C LEU A 363 -6.01 -8.61 6.16
N VAL A 364 -4.89 -8.78 6.86
CA VAL A 364 -4.84 -8.80 8.33
C VAL A 364 -5.36 -7.48 8.90
N ALA A 365 -4.94 -6.34 8.33
CA ALA A 365 -5.40 -5.02 8.77
C ALA A 365 -6.89 -4.77 8.54
N ALA A 366 -7.42 -5.19 7.40
CA ALA A 366 -8.85 -5.08 7.09
C ALA A 366 -9.71 -5.98 7.99
N ALA A 367 -9.27 -7.21 8.24
CA ALA A 367 -9.91 -8.12 9.20
C ALA A 367 -9.86 -7.57 10.63
N GLY A 368 -8.84 -6.77 10.97
CA GLY A 368 -8.70 -6.07 12.24
C GLY A 368 -9.88 -5.14 12.57
N ILE A 369 -10.61 -4.63 11.56
CA ILE A 369 -11.83 -3.84 11.79
C ILE A 369 -12.92 -4.72 12.43
N VAL A 370 -13.10 -5.94 11.93
CA VAL A 370 -14.09 -6.90 12.46
C VAL A 370 -13.69 -7.32 13.87
N VAL A 371 -12.44 -7.73 14.07
CA VAL A 371 -11.92 -8.15 15.38
C VAL A 371 -12.07 -7.02 16.40
N GLY A 372 -11.68 -5.81 16.02
CA GLY A 372 -11.75 -4.62 16.86
C GLY A 372 -13.16 -4.20 17.26
N ALA A 373 -14.19 -4.64 16.54
CA ALA A 373 -15.58 -4.41 16.91
C ALA A 373 -16.01 -5.22 18.15
N PHE A 374 -15.30 -6.31 18.49
CA PHE A 374 -15.65 -7.19 19.60
C PHE A 374 -14.73 -7.05 20.83
N ILE A 375 -13.46 -6.70 20.63
CA ILE A 375 -12.45 -6.79 21.71
C ILE A 375 -12.14 -5.44 22.37
N GLY A 376 -12.52 -4.31 21.76
CA GLY A 376 -12.24 -2.97 22.30
C GLY A 376 -10.76 -2.52 22.18
N PRO A 377 -10.44 -1.25 22.47
CA PRO A 377 -9.16 -0.65 22.07
C PRO A 377 -7.93 -1.23 22.78
N VAL A 378 -8.02 -1.49 24.09
CA VAL A 378 -6.88 -2.00 24.87
C VAL A 378 -6.49 -3.41 24.43
N PHE A 379 -7.47 -4.30 24.20
CA PHE A 379 -7.20 -5.63 23.67
C PHE A 379 -6.73 -5.57 22.22
N MET A 380 -7.18 -4.57 21.44
CA MET A 380 -6.65 -4.34 20.11
C MET A 380 -5.17 -3.93 20.15
N SER A 381 -4.74 -3.12 21.13
CA SER A 381 -3.31 -2.85 21.36
C SER A 381 -2.53 -4.13 21.62
N GLY A 382 -3.08 -5.03 22.46
CA GLY A 382 -2.50 -6.35 22.70
C GLY A 382 -2.43 -7.21 21.43
N TYR A 383 -3.50 -7.26 20.64
CA TYR A 383 -3.54 -7.95 19.34
C TYR A 383 -2.46 -7.44 18.39
N MET A 384 -2.32 -6.11 18.27
CA MET A 384 -1.32 -5.48 17.40
C MET A 384 0.11 -5.78 17.88
N PHE A 385 0.35 -5.70 19.18
CA PHE A 385 1.65 -6.04 19.75
C PHE A 385 2.00 -7.51 19.52
N LEU A 386 1.05 -8.44 19.74
CA LEU A 386 1.27 -9.88 19.53
C LEU A 386 1.60 -10.19 18.07
N PHE A 387 0.87 -9.60 17.12
CA PHE A 387 1.14 -9.80 15.68
C PHE A 387 2.51 -9.24 15.31
N GLY A 388 2.84 -8.01 15.70
CA GLY A 388 4.14 -7.42 15.42
C GLY A 388 5.30 -8.16 16.10
N ALA A 389 5.13 -8.60 17.34
CA ALA A 389 6.13 -9.37 18.09
C ALA A 389 6.34 -10.76 17.48
N LEU A 390 5.26 -11.45 17.08
CA LEU A 390 5.34 -12.70 16.33
C LEU A 390 6.07 -12.47 15.01
N GLY A 391 5.75 -11.40 14.29
CA GLY A 391 6.44 -11.04 13.05
C GLY A 391 7.95 -10.82 13.25
N GLY A 392 8.33 -10.13 14.33
CA GLY A 392 9.72 -9.98 14.74
C GLY A 392 10.41 -11.28 15.13
N TYR A 393 9.70 -12.17 15.81
CA TYR A 393 10.21 -13.51 16.11
C TYR A 393 10.43 -14.34 14.85
N LEU A 394 9.53 -14.27 13.87
CA LEU A 394 9.71 -14.92 12.57
C LEU A 394 10.91 -14.36 11.80
N TYR A 395 11.13 -13.04 11.84
CA TYR A 395 12.37 -12.44 11.32
C TYR A 395 13.60 -12.95 12.05
N TYR A 396 13.56 -13.10 13.37
CA TYR A 396 14.68 -13.63 14.13
C TYR A 396 15.06 -15.04 13.69
N ILE A 397 14.07 -15.92 13.56
CA ILE A 397 14.29 -17.29 13.09
C ILE A 397 14.86 -17.26 11.67
N SER A 398 14.18 -16.57 10.77
CA SER A 398 14.55 -16.52 9.35
C SER A 398 15.94 -15.93 9.15
N LEU A 399 16.25 -14.77 9.74
CA LEU A 399 17.45 -14.02 9.41
C LEU A 399 18.68 -14.45 10.21
N TYR A 400 18.51 -14.90 11.45
CA TYR A 400 19.63 -15.06 12.39
C TYR A 400 19.74 -16.45 13.04
N LYS A 401 18.73 -17.32 12.94
CA LYS A 401 18.78 -18.67 13.52
C LYS A 401 18.95 -19.77 12.48
N MET A 402 18.33 -19.62 11.31
CA MET A 402 18.45 -20.59 10.23
C MET A 402 19.69 -20.29 9.39
N GLU A 403 20.55 -21.29 9.22
CA GLU A 403 21.67 -21.22 8.29
C GLU A 403 21.17 -21.20 6.84
N PRO A 404 21.91 -20.56 5.91
CA PRO A 404 21.59 -20.64 4.48
C PRO A 404 21.58 -22.10 4.05
N ALA A 405 20.57 -22.52 3.28
CA ALA A 405 20.49 -23.88 2.72
C ALA A 405 21.75 -24.26 1.91
N ARG A 406 22.54 -23.27 1.45
CA ARG A 406 23.84 -23.47 0.78
C ARG A 406 24.93 -24.06 1.67
N GLN A 407 24.85 -23.98 3.01
CA GLN A 407 25.84 -24.55 3.92
C GLN A 407 25.55 -26.00 4.31
N LEU A 408 24.35 -26.53 4.01
CA LEU A 408 24.00 -27.93 4.25
C LEU A 408 24.30 -28.84 3.04
N ALA A 409 24.74 -28.27 1.93
CA ALA A 409 25.09 -28.96 0.68
C ALA A 409 26.61 -28.92 0.37
N ALA A 410 27.41 -28.42 1.31
CA ALA A 410 28.87 -28.52 1.33
C ALA A 410 29.25 -29.35 2.56
#